data_AF-A0A6N3H6Y2-F1
#
_entry.id   AF-A0A6N3H6Y2-F1
#
_cell.length_a   1.000
_cell.length_b   1.000
_cell.length_c   1.000
_cell.angle_alpha   90.00
_cell.angle_beta   90.00
_cell.angle_gamma   90.00
#
_symmetry.space_group_name_H-M   'P 1'
#
loop_
_entity.id
_entity.type
_entity.pdbx_description
1 polymer ?
#
loop_
_entity_poly.entity_id
_entity_poly.type
_entity_poly.pdbx_seq_one_letter_code
_entity_poly.pdbx_strand_id
1 'polypeptide(L)' 'MSEAEELEKLCKPVVEWLKKNHDPHTEVHITVDHIDLMESVIGIPVK' A
#
# COMPACT_ATOMS: atom_id res chain seq x y z
N MET A 1 20.26 -13.02 -3.28
CA MET A 1 19.01 -12.33 -2.95
C MET A 1 18.34 -11.95 -4.24
N SER A 2 17.02 -12.12 -4.32
CA SER A 2 16.25 -11.70 -5.49
C SER A 2 15.89 -10.21 -5.40
N GLU A 3 15.61 -9.59 -6.54
CA GLU A 3 15.13 -8.21 -6.61
C GLU A 3 13.84 -8.02 -5.79
N ALA A 4 12.98 -9.04 -5.73
CA ALA A 4 11.77 -9.04 -4.91
C ALA A 4 12.08 -9.01 -3.40
N GLU A 5 13.09 -9.76 -2.94
CA GLU A 5 13.50 -9.76 -1.53
C GLU A 5 14.14 -8.41 -1.11
N GLU A 6 14.84 -7.74 -2.04
CA GLU A 6 15.38 -6.41 -1.80
C GLU A 6 14.28 -5.37 -1.70
N LEU A 7 13.30 -5.42 -2.61
CA LEU A 7 12.13 -4.55 -2.58
C LEU A 7 11.33 -4.74 -1.29
N GLU A 8 11.10 -5.99 -0.85
CA GLU A 8 10.39 -6.27 0.41
C GLU A 8 11.08 -5.62 1.61
N LYS A 9 12.42 -5.69 1.67
CA LYS A 9 13.20 -5.05 2.74
C LYS A 9 13.07 -3.52 2.71
N LEU A 10 13.12 -2.92 1.51
CA LEU A 10 12.96 -1.48 1.33
C LEU A 10 11.56 -0.99 1.69
N CYS A 11 10.53 -1.79 1.40
CA CYS A 11 9.12 -1.45 1.66
C CYS A 11 8.68 -1.75 3.09
N LYS A 12 9.46 -2.47 3.90
CA LYS A 12 9.10 -2.82 5.28
C LYS A 12 8.71 -1.62 6.16
N PRO A 13 9.41 -0.46 6.12
CA PRO A 13 8.99 0.73 6.86
C PRO A 13 7.64 1.30 6.40
N VAL A 14 7.33 1.19 5.09
CA VAL A 14 6.05 1.64 4.52
C VAL A 14 4.92 0.77 5.06
N VAL A 15 5.11 -0.55 5.09
CA VAL A 15 4.13 -1.50 5.63
C VAL A 15 3.85 -1.24 7.11
N GLU A 16 4.89 -1.01 7.91
CA GLU A 16 4.72 -0.70 9.34
C GLU A 16 4.04 0.66 9.55
N TRP A 17 4.33 1.65 8.71
CA TRP A 17 3.63 2.93 8.73
C TRP A 17 2.14 2.77 8.38
N LEU A 18 1.80 1.97 7.36
CA LEU A 18 0.40 1.69 7.01
C LEU A 18 -0.36 1.06 8.16
N LYS A 19 0.19 0.00 8.78
CA LYS A 19 -0.44 -0.69 9.92
C LYS A 19 -0.71 0.23 11.11
N LYS A 20 0.12 1.24 11.31
CA LYS A 20 -0.01 2.17 12.44
C LYS A 20 -1.04 3.28 12.19
N ASN A 21 -1.19 3.72 10.94
CA ASN A 21 -1.92 4.94 10.61
C ASN A 21 -3.22 4.70 9.84
N HIS A 22 -3.41 3.52 9.25
CA HIS A 22 -4.50 3.22 8.33
C HIS A 22 -5.20 1.89 8.63
N ASP A 23 -6.43 1.76 8.12
CA ASP A 23 -7.22 0.52 8.14
C ASP A 23 -6.68 -0.48 7.08
N PRO A 24 -6.79 -1.81 7.29
CA PRO A 24 -6.43 -2.84 6.31
C PRO A 24 -6.97 -2.67 4.88
N HIS A 25 -7.96 -1.80 4.65
CA HIS A 25 -8.45 -1.44 3.32
C HIS A 25 -7.63 -0.35 2.60
N THR A 26 -6.41 -0.08 3.04
CA THR A 26 -5.53 0.94 2.45
C THR A 26 -4.35 0.32 1.71
N GLU A 27 -4.11 0.78 0.49
CA GLU A 27 -3.07 0.32 -0.42
C GLU A 27 -2.10 1.44 -0.78
N VAL A 28 -0.87 1.08 -1.14
CA VAL A 28 0.15 2.02 -1.64
C VAL A 28 0.62 1.60 -3.02
N HIS A 29 0.52 2.52 -3.98
CA HIS A 29 1.07 2.36 -5.31
C HIS A 29 2.34 3.18 -5.44
N ILE A 30 3.43 2.52 -5.84
CA ILE A 30 4.73 3.16 -6.05
C ILE A 30 5.03 3.09 -7.54
N THR A 31 5.17 4.25 -8.16
CA THR A 31 5.70 4.38 -9.52
C THR A 31 7.04 5.11 -9.47
N VAL A 32 7.73 5.19 -10.61
CA VAL A 32 8.98 5.96 -10.70
C VAL A 32 8.76 7.46 -10.50
N ASP A 33 7.54 7.95 -10.71
CA ASP A 33 7.21 9.37 -10.68
C ASP A 33 6.61 9.82 -9.35
N HIS A 34 5.83 8.96 -8.69
CA HIS A 34 5.08 9.31 -7.48
C HIS A 34 4.70 8.09 -6.63
N ILE A 35 4.23 8.39 -5.41
CA ILE A 35 3.68 7.42 -4.46
C ILE A 35 2.26 7.87 -4.11
N ASP A 36 1.28 7.00 -4.35
CA ASP A 36 -0.12 7.25 -4.04
C ASP A 36 -0.63 6.34 -2.93
N LEU A 37 -1.49 6.90 -2.07
CA LEU A 37 -2.25 6.16 -1.07
C LEU A 37 -3.69 5.99 -1.58
N MET A 38 -4.13 4.73 -1.68
CA MET A 38 -5.42 4.35 -2.22
C MET A 38 -6.28 3.72 -1.12
N GLU A 39 -7.54 4.12 -1.01
CA GLU A 39 -8.50 3.49 -0.09
C GLU A 39 -9.50 2.67 -0.90
N SER A 40 -9.60 1.38 -0.58
CA SER A 40 -10.55 0.47 -1.21
C SER A 40 -11.93 0.63 -0.58
N VAL A 41 -12.79 1.43 -1.22
CA VAL A 41 -14.17 1.63 -0.77
C VAL A 41 -15.10 0.58 -1.42
N ILE A 42 -15.60 -0.36 -0.62
CA ILE A 42 -16.62 -1.31 -1.06
C ILE A 42 -18.01 -0.67 -0.91
N GLY A 43 -18.61 -0.27 -2.03
CA GLY A 43 -19.99 0.22 -2.09
C GLY A 43 -20.95 -0.85 -2.64
N ILE A 44 -22.12 -1.02 -2.01
CA ILE A 44 -23.24 -1.73 -2.63
C ILE A 44 -24.02 -0.71 -3.46
N PRO A 45 -24.08 -0.84 -4.80
CA PRO A 45 -24.85 0.06 -5.62
C PRO A 45 -26.34 -0.10 -5.30
N VAL A 46 -26.95 0.94 -4.74
CA VAL A 46 -28.40 1.06 -4.57
C VAL A 46 -29.00 1.70 -5.82
N LYS A 47 -29.97 1.00 -6.43
CA LYS A 47 -30.78 1.49 -7.54
C LYS A 47 -31.83 2.47 -7.06
#